data_AF-A0A9E5FYX2-F1
#
_entry.id   AF-A0A9E5FYX2-F1
#
_cell.length_a   1.000
_cell.length_b   1.000
_cell.length_c   1.000
_cell.angle_alpha   90.00
_cell.angle_beta   90.00
_cell.angle_gamma   90.00
#
_symmetry.space_group_name_H-M   'P 1'
#
loop_
_entity.id
_entity.type
_entity.pdbx_description
1 polymer ?
#
loop_
_entity_poly.entity_id
_entity_poly.type
_entity_poly.pdbx_seq_one_letter_code
_entity_poly.pdbx_strand_id
1 'polypeptide(L)'
;MRVSASTTRKSKALWNILTQNALRVHTVGWYASHPAEPINGTCVSNLLMEQAPSSASGPWPLMSGVVHGAPESATRIAAARVRVTDITRDELKELLPNPAQAARGDQRPATLAKEFARMRSLHRAAIETLRSGAWDCAMVFHDTIDTIGHHFMEYRPPRMSHVKPADLRVYGEVMDRVYRMHDRLLGELMEAAGPGTSVMLISDHGFHSGAERPVILDVTKEERATLESRWHRVHGVAIFSGPGFCAGASIGAPTLLDIAPTALAALGLPVGLDMDGRVVTEAFAVAPTIATVPSWDDVPGEAGMHP
;
A
#
# COMPACT_ATOMS: atom_id res chain seq x y z
N MET A 1 3.07 23.25 -1.15
CA MET A 1 3.00 22.69 -2.51
C MET A 1 3.20 21.19 -2.37
N ARG A 2 2.18 20.35 -2.63
CA ARG A 2 2.39 18.89 -2.71
C ARG A 2 3.02 18.62 -4.07
N VAL A 3 4.18 17.98 -4.07
CA VAL A 3 4.99 17.77 -5.29
C VAL A 3 4.37 16.71 -6.21
N SER A 4 3.54 15.82 -5.67
CA SER A 4 2.87 14.76 -6.44
C SER A 4 1.41 14.59 -6.02
N ALA A 5 0.52 14.66 -6.99
CA ALA A 5 -0.93 14.53 -6.93
C ALA A 5 -1.45 13.88 -8.23
N SER A 6 -2.71 13.45 -8.26
CA SER A 6 -3.29 12.82 -9.45
C SER A 6 -3.31 13.76 -10.65
N THR A 7 -3.56 15.05 -10.40
CA THR A 7 -3.54 16.14 -11.39
C THR A 7 -2.14 16.55 -11.86
N THR A 8 -1.07 15.98 -11.30
CA THR A 8 0.31 16.29 -11.71
C THR A 8 0.97 15.17 -12.51
N ARG A 9 0.33 14.00 -12.62
CA ARG A 9 0.83 12.91 -13.46
C ARG A 9 0.72 13.30 -14.93
N LYS A 10 1.75 12.98 -15.70
CA LYS A 10 1.82 13.25 -17.15
C LYS A 10 1.48 12.04 -18.03
N SER A 11 1.32 10.87 -17.41
CA SER A 11 1.03 9.60 -18.07
C SER A 11 -0.08 8.90 -17.31
N LYS A 12 -0.89 8.12 -18.02
CA LYS A 12 -1.97 7.32 -17.45
C LYS A 12 -1.40 6.32 -16.45
N ALA A 13 -1.98 6.26 -15.25
CA ALA A 13 -1.72 5.15 -14.35
C ALA A 13 -2.41 3.88 -14.86
N LEU A 14 -2.02 2.71 -14.34
CA LEU A 14 -2.62 1.43 -14.74
C LEU A 14 -4.15 1.46 -14.63
N TRP A 15 -4.71 1.96 -13.53
CA TRP A 15 -6.17 2.05 -13.36
C TRP A 15 -6.86 2.99 -14.35
N ASN A 16 -6.16 3.98 -14.90
CA ASN A 16 -6.69 4.85 -15.97
C ASN A 16 -6.79 4.07 -17.29
N ILE A 17 -5.75 3.28 -17.61
CA ILE A 17 -5.75 2.39 -18.78
C ILE A 17 -6.89 1.36 -18.66
N LEU A 18 -7.03 0.73 -17.49
CA LEU A 18 -8.09 -0.26 -17.26
C LEU A 18 -9.49 0.38 -17.37
N THR A 19 -9.68 1.57 -16.79
CA THR A 19 -10.93 2.35 -16.93
C THR A 19 -11.26 2.66 -18.39
N GLN A 20 -10.27 3.09 -19.17
CA GLN A 20 -10.42 3.40 -20.59
C GLN A 20 -10.89 2.19 -21.42
N ASN A 21 -10.59 0.97 -20.95
CA ASN A 21 -11.04 -0.28 -21.55
C ASN A 21 -12.33 -0.82 -20.92
N ALA A 22 -13.12 0.04 -20.28
CA ALA A 22 -14.40 -0.28 -19.65
C ALA A 22 -14.33 -1.34 -18.53
N LEU A 23 -13.13 -1.67 -18.04
CA LEU A 23 -12.96 -2.53 -16.88
C LEU A 23 -13.36 -1.76 -15.61
N ARG A 24 -14.03 -2.44 -14.69
CA ARG A 24 -14.39 -1.88 -13.39
C ARG A 24 -13.25 -2.06 -12.40
N VAL A 25 -12.69 -0.95 -11.95
CA VAL A 25 -11.43 -0.90 -11.20
C VAL A 25 -11.63 -0.25 -9.84
N HIS A 26 -11.09 -0.87 -8.80
CA HIS A 26 -11.02 -0.30 -7.46
C HIS A 26 -9.56 0.04 -7.11
N THR A 27 -9.31 1.25 -6.61
CA THR A 27 -8.00 1.65 -6.11
C THR A 27 -8.10 2.19 -4.70
N VAL A 28 -7.23 1.73 -3.80
CA VAL A 28 -7.21 2.17 -2.40
C VAL A 28 -5.79 2.47 -1.95
N GLY A 29 -5.56 3.69 -1.48
CA GLY A 29 -4.32 4.07 -0.79
C GLY A 29 -3.11 4.37 -1.67
N TRP A 30 -3.23 4.24 -3.00
CA TRP A 30 -2.09 4.42 -3.93
C TRP A 30 -1.46 5.81 -3.84
N TYR A 31 -0.14 5.89 -3.88
CA TYR A 31 0.57 7.18 -3.84
C TYR A 31 0.12 8.14 -4.95
N ALA A 32 0.12 9.43 -4.64
CA ALA A 32 -0.32 10.50 -5.55
C ALA A 32 -1.74 10.30 -6.14
N SER A 33 -2.66 9.65 -5.43
CA SER A 33 -4.05 9.42 -5.88
C SER A 33 -5.03 10.50 -5.45
N HIS A 34 -4.57 11.60 -4.85
CA HIS A 34 -5.43 12.74 -4.52
C HIS A 34 -5.35 13.86 -5.57
N PRO A 35 -6.48 14.48 -5.96
CA PRO A 35 -7.86 14.05 -5.70
C PRO A 35 -8.18 12.68 -6.34
N ALA A 36 -9.05 11.92 -5.68
CA ALA A 36 -9.53 10.63 -6.15
C ALA A 36 -10.08 10.76 -7.58
N GLU A 37 -9.57 9.94 -8.47
CA GLU A 37 -9.84 10.05 -9.90
C GLU A 37 -11.20 9.46 -10.28
N PRO A 38 -11.88 10.02 -11.28
CA PRO A 38 -13.19 9.56 -11.75
C PRO A 38 -13.11 8.26 -12.57
N ILE A 39 -12.44 7.24 -12.04
CA ILE A 39 -12.30 5.92 -12.66
C ILE A 39 -13.64 5.18 -12.76
N ASN A 40 -13.72 4.19 -13.66
CA ASN A 40 -14.86 3.27 -13.73
C ASN A 40 -14.82 2.31 -12.54
N GLY A 41 -15.31 2.74 -11.38
CA GLY A 41 -15.29 1.95 -10.16
C GLY A 41 -15.16 2.83 -8.92
N THR A 42 -14.19 2.55 -8.04
CA THR A 42 -14.05 3.30 -6.78
C THR A 42 -12.59 3.63 -6.53
N CYS A 43 -12.29 4.91 -6.37
CA CYS A 43 -10.96 5.41 -6.03
C CYS A 43 -11.00 5.98 -4.62
N VAL A 44 -10.21 5.40 -3.72
CA VAL A 44 -9.97 5.91 -2.36
C VAL A 44 -8.53 6.40 -2.29
N SER A 45 -8.39 7.70 -2.13
CA SER A 45 -7.11 8.40 -2.13
C SER A 45 -6.21 7.98 -0.96
N ASN A 46 -4.88 8.07 -1.16
CA ASN A 46 -3.86 7.94 -0.10
C ASN A 46 -4.01 8.94 1.05
N LEU A 47 -4.87 9.94 0.90
CA LEU A 47 -5.17 10.94 1.93
C LEU A 47 -6.39 10.62 2.78
N LEU A 48 -6.85 9.35 2.78
CA LEU A 48 -8.00 8.88 3.57
C LEU A 48 -7.93 9.30 5.06
N MET A 49 -6.73 9.31 5.63
CA MET A 49 -6.49 9.58 7.04
C MET A 49 -6.25 11.06 7.38
N GLU A 50 -6.25 11.95 6.39
CA GLU A 50 -6.06 13.38 6.64
C GLU A 50 -7.21 13.98 7.46
N GLN A 51 -6.92 15.12 8.09
CA GLN A 51 -7.87 15.85 8.95
C GLN A 51 -8.40 15.03 10.15
N ALA A 52 -7.69 13.99 10.58
CA ALA A 52 -8.02 13.26 11.80
C ALA A 52 -8.08 14.22 13.00
N PRO A 53 -9.18 14.22 13.78
CA PRO A 53 -9.35 15.18 14.86
C PRO A 53 -8.41 14.84 16.03
N SER A 54 -8.00 15.89 16.75
CA SER A 54 -7.21 15.74 17.98
C SER A 54 -8.02 15.25 19.17
N SER A 55 -9.35 15.44 19.16
CA SER A 55 -10.25 14.97 20.21
C SER A 55 -10.95 13.66 19.82
N ALA A 56 -11.14 12.78 20.81
CA ALA A 56 -11.78 11.47 20.62
C ALA A 56 -13.22 11.58 20.08
N SER A 57 -13.97 12.59 20.51
CA SER A 57 -15.38 12.79 20.15
C SER A 57 -15.61 13.81 19.03
N GLY A 58 -14.55 14.39 18.46
CA GLY A 58 -14.68 15.40 17.40
C GLY A 58 -15.22 14.82 16.09
N PRO A 59 -16.03 15.57 15.31
CA PRO A 59 -16.43 15.14 13.98
C PRO A 59 -15.18 14.95 13.11
N TRP A 60 -15.21 13.92 12.26
CA TRP A 60 -14.14 13.66 11.30
C TRP A 60 -14.78 13.47 9.92
N PRO A 61 -15.12 14.56 9.20
CA PRO A 61 -15.60 14.44 7.83
C PRO A 61 -14.51 13.88 6.92
N LEU A 62 -14.89 13.36 5.76
CA LEU A 62 -13.93 13.12 4.69
C LEU A 62 -13.50 14.46 4.10
N MET A 63 -12.21 14.62 3.84
CA MET A 63 -11.72 15.72 3.02
C MET A 63 -12.31 15.58 1.60
N SER A 64 -12.66 16.69 0.97
CA SER A 64 -13.19 16.70 -0.40
C SER A 64 -12.22 16.00 -1.36
N GLY A 65 -12.74 15.21 -2.30
CA GLY A 65 -11.92 14.48 -3.28
C GLY A 65 -11.11 13.31 -2.70
N VAL A 66 -11.42 12.80 -1.51
CA VAL A 66 -10.80 11.57 -0.99
C VAL A 66 -11.41 10.30 -1.57
N VAL A 67 -12.69 10.33 -1.93
CA VAL A 67 -13.41 9.17 -2.47
C VAL A 67 -14.12 9.58 -3.76
N HIS A 68 -13.91 8.79 -4.81
CA HIS A 68 -14.76 8.74 -6.00
C HIS A 68 -15.39 7.34 -6.08
N GLY A 69 -16.66 7.26 -6.49
CA GLY A 69 -17.36 5.98 -6.67
C GLY A 69 -18.87 6.14 -6.61
N ALA A 70 -19.58 5.04 -6.35
CA ALA A 70 -21.04 5.06 -6.15
C ALA A 70 -21.43 6.03 -5.02
N PRO A 71 -22.63 6.65 -5.05
CA PRO A 71 -23.03 7.72 -4.13
C PRO A 71 -22.82 7.41 -2.65
N GLU A 72 -23.01 6.16 -2.26
CA GLU A 72 -22.90 5.71 -0.88
C GLU A 72 -21.48 5.29 -0.46
N SER A 73 -20.54 5.18 -1.42
CA SER A 73 -19.16 4.77 -1.17
C SER A 73 -18.46 5.71 -0.19
N ALA A 74 -18.64 7.03 -0.34
CA ALA A 74 -18.05 8.00 0.57
C ALA A 74 -18.51 7.78 2.01
N THR A 75 -19.80 7.50 2.23
CA THR A 75 -20.36 7.23 3.56
C THR A 75 -19.79 5.95 4.16
N ARG A 76 -19.76 4.84 3.39
CA ARG A 76 -19.24 3.55 3.87
C ARG A 76 -17.74 3.63 4.18
N ILE A 77 -16.96 4.26 3.30
CA ILE A 77 -15.52 4.46 3.50
C ILE A 77 -15.23 5.42 4.68
N ALA A 78 -16.04 6.46 4.88
CA ALA A 78 -15.92 7.33 6.04
C ALA A 78 -16.10 6.55 7.36
N ALA A 79 -17.08 5.64 7.41
CA ALA A 79 -17.38 4.79 8.55
C ALA A 79 -16.36 3.64 8.76
N ALA A 80 -15.63 3.26 7.72
CA ALA A 80 -14.57 2.26 7.79
C ALA A 80 -13.30 2.79 8.49
N ARG A 81 -13.12 4.11 8.58
CA ARG A 81 -11.96 4.71 9.26
C ARG A 81 -11.95 4.40 10.76
N VAL A 82 -10.75 4.17 11.30
CA VAL A 82 -10.47 3.90 12.70
C VAL A 82 -9.72 5.11 13.27
N ARG A 83 -10.17 5.65 14.40
CA ARG A 83 -9.46 6.74 15.07
C ARG A 83 -8.34 6.17 15.90
N VAL A 84 -7.29 6.97 16.10
CA VAL A 84 -6.21 6.61 17.03
C VAL A 84 -6.74 6.40 18.45
N THR A 85 -7.75 7.17 18.85
CA THR A 85 -8.40 7.07 20.16
C THR A 85 -9.25 5.81 20.32
N ASP A 86 -9.60 5.15 19.21
CA ASP A 86 -10.36 3.91 19.23
C ASP A 86 -9.44 2.69 19.41
N ILE A 87 -8.13 2.86 19.21
CA ILE A 87 -7.14 1.80 19.46
C ILE A 87 -6.98 1.63 20.96
N THR A 88 -7.56 0.54 21.47
CA THR A 88 -7.42 0.16 22.87
C THR A 88 -6.01 -0.31 23.18
N ARG A 89 -5.64 -0.31 24.48
CA ARG A 89 -4.37 -0.88 24.92
C ARG A 89 -4.26 -2.38 24.60
N ASP A 90 -5.39 -3.08 24.59
CA ASP A 90 -5.42 -4.52 24.31
C ASP A 90 -5.24 -4.80 22.82
N GLU A 91 -5.88 -4.04 21.92
CA GLU A 91 -5.60 -4.12 20.48
C GLU A 91 -4.15 -3.75 20.18
N LEU A 92 -3.59 -2.72 20.83
CA LEU A 92 -2.19 -2.34 20.62
C LEU A 92 -1.20 -3.49 20.95
N LYS A 93 -1.57 -4.43 21.84
CA LYS A 93 -0.74 -5.60 22.15
C LYS A 93 -0.51 -6.53 20.97
N GLU A 94 -1.35 -6.46 19.94
CA GLU A 94 -1.15 -7.22 18.71
C GLU A 94 0.19 -6.85 18.05
N LEU A 95 0.55 -5.55 18.08
CA LEU A 95 1.80 -5.03 17.54
C LEU A 95 2.88 -4.78 18.61
N LEU A 96 2.49 -4.43 19.83
CA LEU A 96 3.39 -4.09 20.94
C LEU A 96 3.00 -4.90 22.18
N PRO A 97 3.51 -6.13 22.35
CA PRO A 97 2.99 -7.09 23.34
C PRO A 97 3.06 -6.59 24.80
N ASN A 98 4.04 -5.75 25.13
CA ASN A 98 4.24 -5.24 26.50
C ASN A 98 4.23 -3.70 26.54
N PRO A 99 3.11 -3.03 26.20
CA PRO A 99 3.08 -1.58 26.09
C PRO A 99 3.33 -0.88 27.44
N ALA A 100 3.02 -1.56 28.55
CA ALA A 100 3.26 -1.07 29.91
C ALA A 100 4.75 -1.01 30.29
N GLN A 101 5.64 -1.66 29.54
CA GLN A 101 7.08 -1.59 29.76
C GLN A 101 7.72 -0.36 29.10
N ALA A 102 6.97 0.37 28.26
CA ALA A 102 7.43 1.65 27.71
C ALA A 102 7.62 2.67 28.83
N ALA A 103 8.66 3.50 28.72
CA ALA A 103 8.95 4.53 29.70
C ALA A 103 7.80 5.57 29.76
N ARG A 104 7.61 6.18 30.94
CA ARG A 104 6.65 7.27 31.08
C ARG A 104 7.03 8.43 30.14
N GLY A 105 6.09 8.88 29.31
CA GLY A 105 6.30 9.97 28.35
C GLY A 105 6.85 9.52 26.99
N ASP A 106 7.13 8.23 26.80
CA ASP A 106 7.56 7.68 25.53
C ASP A 106 6.46 7.83 24.47
N GLN A 107 6.78 8.47 23.34
CA GLN A 107 5.84 8.73 22.25
C GLN A 107 5.72 7.56 21.28
N ARG A 108 6.66 6.60 21.28
CA ARG A 108 6.66 5.47 20.33
C ARG A 108 5.37 4.64 20.38
N PRO A 109 4.79 4.29 21.54
CA PRO A 109 3.50 3.60 21.58
C PRO A 109 2.37 4.40 20.93
N ALA A 110 2.37 5.73 21.09
CA ALA A 110 1.37 6.60 20.46
C ALA A 110 1.57 6.70 18.94
N THR A 111 2.82 6.79 18.47
CA THR A 111 3.16 6.69 17.05
C THR A 111 2.68 5.36 16.47
N LEU A 112 2.95 4.24 17.14
CA LEU A 112 2.50 2.93 16.68
C LEU A 112 0.97 2.82 16.64
N ALA A 113 0.26 3.35 17.64
CA ALA A 113 -1.21 3.37 17.63
C ALA A 113 -1.76 4.20 16.45
N LYS A 114 -1.10 5.31 16.10
CA LYS A 114 -1.45 6.13 14.93
C LYS A 114 -1.28 5.35 13.63
N GLU A 115 -0.15 4.69 13.45
CA GLU A 115 0.11 3.86 12.27
C GLU A 115 -0.82 2.64 12.21
N PHE A 116 -1.15 2.06 13.36
CA PHE A 116 -2.10 0.95 13.43
C PHE A 116 -3.52 1.38 13.01
N ALA A 117 -3.97 2.56 13.45
CA ALA A 117 -5.25 3.12 13.02
C ALA A 117 -5.28 3.41 11.50
N ARG A 118 -4.19 3.93 10.92
CA ARG A 118 -4.06 4.11 9.47
C ARG A 118 -4.14 2.79 8.72
N MET A 119 -3.34 1.79 9.13
CA MET A 119 -3.34 0.46 8.55
C MET A 119 -4.75 -0.15 8.52
N ARG A 120 -5.45 -0.13 9.66
CA ARG A 120 -6.81 -0.67 9.77
C ARG A 120 -7.81 0.11 8.92
N SER A 121 -7.67 1.43 8.83
CA SER A 121 -8.58 2.26 8.02
C SER A 121 -8.45 1.99 6.53
N LEU A 122 -7.22 1.92 6.02
CA LEU A 122 -6.96 1.57 4.62
C LEU A 122 -7.42 0.15 4.31
N HIS A 123 -7.16 -0.81 5.20
CA HIS A 123 -7.60 -2.18 5.03
C HIS A 123 -9.13 -2.31 5.01
N ARG A 124 -9.82 -1.67 5.97
CA ARG A 124 -11.29 -1.69 6.01
C ARG A 124 -11.89 -1.00 4.78
N ALA A 125 -11.28 0.08 4.29
CA ALA A 125 -11.66 0.72 3.04
C ALA A 125 -11.49 -0.24 1.83
N ALA A 126 -10.38 -0.97 1.77
CA ALA A 126 -10.15 -1.98 0.72
C ALA A 126 -11.22 -3.08 0.75
N ILE A 127 -11.49 -3.66 1.92
CA ILE A 127 -12.54 -4.68 2.10
C ILE A 127 -13.91 -4.14 1.67
N GLU A 128 -14.23 -2.90 2.03
CA GLU A 128 -15.48 -2.24 1.63
C GLU A 128 -15.58 -2.14 0.10
N THR A 129 -14.51 -1.68 -0.58
CA THR A 129 -14.51 -1.61 -2.04
C THR A 129 -14.65 -2.97 -2.71
N LEU A 130 -13.93 -4.00 -2.23
CA LEU A 130 -13.99 -5.36 -2.78
C LEU A 130 -15.38 -5.99 -2.67
N ARG A 131 -16.15 -5.64 -1.62
CA ARG A 131 -17.50 -6.16 -1.36
C ARG A 131 -18.62 -5.32 -2.00
N SER A 132 -18.29 -4.17 -2.60
CA SER A 132 -19.27 -3.21 -3.13
C SER A 132 -19.93 -3.60 -4.45
N GLY A 133 -19.51 -4.70 -5.08
CA GLY A 133 -20.06 -5.19 -6.33
C GLY A 133 -19.07 -6.04 -7.13
N ALA A 134 -19.42 -6.39 -8.36
CA ALA A 134 -18.49 -7.04 -9.29
C ALA A 134 -17.40 -6.05 -9.71
N TRP A 135 -16.18 -6.51 -9.90
CA TRP A 135 -15.04 -5.71 -10.38
C TRP A 135 -14.11 -6.60 -11.20
N ASP A 136 -13.28 -5.99 -12.05
CA ASP A 136 -12.32 -6.68 -12.92
C ASP A 136 -10.89 -6.58 -12.39
N CYS A 137 -10.55 -5.47 -11.70
CA CYS A 137 -9.27 -5.30 -11.02
C CYS A 137 -9.42 -4.50 -9.72
N ALA A 138 -8.73 -4.92 -8.65
CA ALA A 138 -8.60 -4.17 -7.43
C ALA A 138 -7.13 -3.98 -7.08
N MET A 139 -6.74 -2.75 -6.76
CA MET A 139 -5.38 -2.36 -6.44
C MET A 139 -5.34 -1.70 -5.07
N VAL A 140 -4.66 -2.31 -4.11
CA VAL A 140 -4.57 -1.84 -2.73
C VAL A 140 -3.11 -1.58 -2.37
N PHE A 141 -2.81 -0.39 -1.86
CA PHE A 141 -1.47 -0.01 -1.42
C PHE A 141 -1.45 0.22 0.09
N HIS A 142 -0.60 -0.53 0.79
CA HIS A 142 -0.33 -0.38 2.22
C HIS A 142 1.07 0.21 2.42
N ASP A 143 1.16 1.46 2.85
CA ASP A 143 2.42 2.17 3.18
C ASP A 143 2.94 1.85 4.60
N THR A 144 2.17 1.09 5.39
CA THR A 144 2.37 1.00 6.83
C THR A 144 3.56 0.14 7.25
N ILE A 145 3.98 -0.84 6.43
CA ILE A 145 5.23 -1.59 6.71
C ILE A 145 6.43 -0.64 6.65
N ASP A 146 6.49 0.22 5.63
CA ASP A 146 7.57 1.19 5.45
C ASP A 146 7.54 2.26 6.55
N THR A 147 6.37 2.87 6.77
CA THR A 147 6.21 3.94 7.77
C THR A 147 6.54 3.46 9.18
N ILE A 148 6.06 2.27 9.57
CA ILE A 148 6.43 1.67 10.88
C ILE A 148 7.90 1.25 10.86
N GLY A 149 8.43 0.79 9.72
CA GLY A 149 9.84 0.46 9.53
C GLY A 149 10.77 1.60 9.89
N HIS A 150 10.52 2.81 9.40
CA HIS A 150 11.29 4.01 9.74
C HIS A 150 11.30 4.33 11.24
N HIS A 151 10.26 3.93 11.97
CA HIS A 151 10.14 4.16 13.41
C HIS A 151 10.66 3.01 14.28
N PHE A 152 10.60 1.76 13.81
CA PHE A 152 10.77 0.58 14.67
C PHE A 152 11.77 -0.46 14.16
N MET A 153 12.23 -0.39 12.91
CA MET A 153 13.17 -1.38 12.38
C MET A 153 14.54 -1.33 13.09
N GLU A 154 14.92 -0.19 13.67
CA GLU A 154 16.12 -0.05 14.50
C GLU A 154 16.10 -0.97 15.73
N TYR A 155 14.92 -1.26 16.27
CA TYR A 155 14.76 -2.13 17.44
C TYR A 155 14.66 -3.60 17.07
N ARG A 156 14.45 -3.96 15.80
CA ARG A 156 14.36 -5.38 15.43
C ARG A 156 15.72 -6.08 15.63
N PRO A 157 15.81 -7.25 16.28
CA PRO A 157 17.07 -8.00 16.38
C PRO A 157 17.75 -8.23 15.01
N PRO A 158 19.10 -8.19 14.92
CA PRO A 158 20.07 -8.06 16.02
C PRO A 158 20.15 -6.65 16.63
N ARG A 159 20.56 -6.52 17.90
CA ARG A 159 20.64 -5.19 18.56
C ARG A 159 21.73 -4.32 17.92
N MET A 160 21.37 -3.10 17.52
CA MET A 160 22.35 -2.09 17.10
C MET A 160 23.09 -1.52 18.32
N SER A 161 24.36 -1.11 18.16
CA SER A 161 25.22 -0.67 19.27
C SER A 161 24.61 0.45 20.11
N HIS A 162 23.97 1.43 19.47
CA HIS A 162 23.34 2.61 20.08
C HIS A 162 21.94 2.33 20.67
N VAL A 163 21.30 1.22 20.31
CA VAL A 163 19.97 0.86 20.82
C VAL A 163 20.08 0.31 22.23
N LYS A 164 19.38 0.93 23.19
CA LYS A 164 19.40 0.50 24.59
C LYS A 164 18.77 -0.89 24.73
N PRO A 165 19.28 -1.78 25.62
CA PRO A 165 18.66 -3.08 25.87
C PRO A 165 17.20 -2.99 26.33
N ALA A 166 16.82 -1.90 27.02
CA ALA A 166 15.43 -1.67 27.42
C ALA A 166 14.51 -1.46 26.22
N ASP A 167 14.91 -0.65 25.24
CA ASP A 167 14.12 -0.40 24.04
C ASP A 167 13.95 -1.68 23.21
N LEU A 168 15.00 -2.49 23.10
CA LEU A 168 14.94 -3.80 22.44
C LEU A 168 13.89 -4.72 23.07
N ARG A 169 13.78 -4.76 24.41
CA ARG A 169 12.79 -5.59 25.12
C ARG A 169 11.36 -5.14 24.86
N VAL A 170 11.14 -3.84 24.69
CA VAL A 170 9.80 -3.27 24.49
C VAL A 170 9.39 -3.34 23.02
N TYR A 171 10.28 -2.95 22.10
CA TYR A 171 9.95 -2.69 20.70
C TYR A 171 10.51 -3.72 19.71
N GLY A 172 11.35 -4.66 20.15
CA GLY A 172 12.06 -5.56 19.25
C GLY A 172 11.16 -6.53 18.46
N GLU A 173 9.94 -6.77 18.94
CA GLU A 173 8.94 -7.61 18.24
C GLU A 173 8.02 -6.83 17.31
N VAL A 174 8.03 -5.49 17.33
CA VAL A 174 7.04 -4.67 16.60
C VAL A 174 7.03 -5.01 15.12
N MET A 175 8.20 -5.02 14.47
CA MET A 175 8.26 -5.30 13.02
C MET A 175 7.79 -6.71 12.68
N ASP A 176 8.23 -7.74 13.42
CA ASP A 176 7.80 -9.11 13.16
C ASP A 176 6.27 -9.28 13.34
N ARG A 177 5.65 -8.50 14.23
CA ARG A 177 4.19 -8.48 14.42
C ARG A 177 3.47 -7.73 13.32
N VAL A 178 4.04 -6.64 12.82
CA VAL A 178 3.50 -5.90 11.66
C VAL A 178 3.47 -6.77 10.41
N TYR A 179 4.54 -7.54 10.14
CA TYR A 179 4.56 -8.50 9.03
C TYR A 179 3.50 -9.60 9.20
N ARG A 180 3.39 -10.21 10.40
CA ARG A 180 2.33 -11.21 10.69
C ARG A 180 0.92 -10.63 10.58
N MET A 181 0.75 -9.35 10.91
CA MET A 181 -0.52 -8.66 10.74
C MET A 181 -0.84 -8.51 9.25
N HIS A 182 0.09 -8.01 8.43
CA HIS A 182 -0.13 -7.87 6.99
C HIS A 182 -0.37 -9.21 6.28
N ASP A 183 0.23 -10.30 6.76
CA ASP A 183 -0.09 -11.65 6.30
C ASP A 183 -1.57 -12.03 6.54
N ARG A 184 -2.11 -11.71 7.72
CA ARG A 184 -3.55 -11.89 8.01
C ARG A 184 -4.42 -10.97 7.16
N LEU A 185 -4.05 -9.69 7.03
CA LEU A 185 -4.78 -8.73 6.20
C LEU A 185 -4.82 -9.17 4.73
N LEU A 186 -3.70 -9.71 4.21
CA LEU A 186 -3.67 -10.32 2.88
C LEU A 186 -4.65 -11.48 2.77
N GLY A 187 -4.71 -12.36 3.78
CA GLY A 187 -5.70 -13.43 3.84
C GLY A 187 -7.14 -12.92 3.77
N GLU A 188 -7.47 -11.85 4.50
CA GLU A 188 -8.80 -11.22 4.47
C GLU A 188 -9.12 -10.59 3.10
N LEU A 189 -8.14 -9.95 2.45
CA LEU A 189 -8.31 -9.41 1.09
C LEU A 189 -8.56 -10.54 0.07
N MET A 190 -7.81 -11.63 0.16
CA MET A 190 -7.97 -12.80 -0.71
C MET A 190 -9.32 -13.48 -0.50
N GLU A 191 -9.77 -13.60 0.75
CA GLU A 191 -11.10 -14.14 1.07
C GLU A 191 -12.21 -13.23 0.48
N ALA A 192 -12.09 -11.92 0.65
CA ALA A 192 -13.04 -10.96 0.08
C ALA A 192 -13.04 -10.95 -1.46
N ALA A 193 -11.89 -11.21 -2.08
CA ALA A 193 -11.76 -11.29 -3.54
C ALA A 193 -12.22 -12.62 -4.13
N GLY A 194 -12.24 -13.69 -3.33
CA GLY A 194 -12.69 -15.02 -3.73
C GLY A 194 -11.67 -15.83 -4.55
N PRO A 195 -11.86 -17.16 -4.64
CA PRO A 195 -10.87 -18.09 -5.20
C PRO A 195 -10.70 -18.00 -6.73
N GLY A 196 -11.59 -17.28 -7.43
CA GLY A 196 -11.50 -17.03 -8.87
C GLY A 196 -10.57 -15.86 -9.24
N THR A 197 -10.00 -15.18 -8.25
CA THR A 197 -9.15 -14.00 -8.44
C THR A 197 -7.67 -14.37 -8.49
N SER A 198 -6.97 -13.85 -9.48
CA SER A 198 -5.50 -13.87 -9.52
C SER A 198 -4.93 -12.71 -8.69
N VAL A 199 -3.89 -12.97 -7.92
CA VAL A 199 -3.27 -12.03 -6.98
C VAL A 199 -1.83 -11.77 -7.38
N MET A 200 -1.49 -10.49 -7.49
CA MET A 200 -0.11 -10.01 -7.59
C MET A 200 0.26 -9.29 -6.29
N LEU A 201 1.07 -9.93 -5.45
CA LEU A 201 1.65 -9.31 -4.26
C LEU A 201 3.02 -8.74 -4.63
N ILE A 202 3.16 -7.42 -4.52
CA ILE A 202 4.37 -6.70 -4.94
C ILE A 202 4.82 -5.72 -3.86
N SER A 203 6.09 -5.34 -3.92
CA SER A 203 6.65 -4.24 -3.15
C SER A 203 7.69 -3.49 -4.01
N ASP A 204 7.66 -2.17 -3.90
CA ASP A 204 8.55 -1.24 -4.60
C ASP A 204 9.99 -1.30 -4.11
N HIS A 205 10.22 -1.64 -2.84
CA HIS A 205 11.55 -1.80 -2.26
C HIS A 205 11.57 -2.70 -1.03
N GLY A 206 12.76 -3.08 -0.58
CA GLY A 206 12.98 -3.76 0.69
C GLY A 206 13.39 -2.80 1.79
N PHE A 207 13.79 -3.35 2.93
CA PHE A 207 14.26 -2.57 4.08
C PHE A 207 15.43 -3.27 4.78
N HIS A 208 16.42 -2.51 5.25
CA HIS A 208 17.53 -3.05 6.03
C HIS A 208 17.03 -3.49 7.41
N SER A 209 17.23 -4.77 7.76
CA SER A 209 16.74 -5.38 9.01
C SER A 209 17.84 -6.13 9.80
N GLY A 210 19.09 -6.08 9.31
CA GLY A 210 20.25 -6.75 9.90
C GLY A 210 21.23 -5.77 10.57
N ALA A 211 22.46 -6.22 10.84
CA ALA A 211 23.48 -5.38 11.47
C ALA A 211 23.91 -4.16 10.62
N GLU A 212 23.68 -4.21 9.30
CA GLU A 212 24.04 -3.17 8.32
C GLU A 212 23.04 -2.00 8.24
N ARG A 213 22.04 -1.96 9.13
CA ARG A 213 21.10 -0.84 9.19
C ARG A 213 21.84 0.50 9.35
N PRO A 214 21.49 1.54 8.58
CA PRO A 214 22.08 2.86 8.75
C PRO A 214 21.86 3.40 10.17
N VAL A 215 22.90 3.98 10.76
CA VAL A 215 22.80 4.68 12.03
C VAL A 215 22.48 6.15 11.75
N ILE A 216 21.30 6.60 12.19
CA ILE A 216 20.85 8.00 12.05
C ILE A 216 20.73 8.60 13.45
N LEU A 217 21.82 9.22 13.92
CA LEU A 217 21.92 9.87 15.23
C LEU A 217 22.28 11.35 15.04
N ASP A 218 21.81 12.19 15.97
CA ASP A 218 22.22 13.60 16.08
C ASP A 218 22.01 14.46 14.81
N VAL A 219 20.98 14.13 14.02
CA VAL A 219 20.57 14.88 12.82
C VAL A 219 19.30 15.69 13.07
N THR A 220 19.15 16.79 12.35
CA THR A 220 17.92 17.57 12.32
C THR A 220 16.75 16.75 11.76
N LYS A 221 15.53 17.25 11.91
CA LYS A 221 14.33 16.59 11.36
C LYS A 221 14.35 16.57 9.83
N GLU A 222 14.81 17.63 9.18
CA GLU A 222 14.94 17.67 7.70
C GLU A 222 16.02 16.70 7.20
N GLU A 223 17.16 16.63 7.89
CA GLU A 223 18.23 15.69 7.56
C GLU A 223 17.79 14.24 7.75
N ARG A 224 17.06 13.95 8.84
CA ARG A 224 16.51 12.62 9.09
C ARG A 224 15.62 12.14 7.94
N ALA A 225 14.68 12.97 7.49
CA ALA A 225 13.79 12.62 6.37
C ALA A 225 14.57 12.30 5.09
N THR A 226 15.68 12.99 4.85
CA THR A 226 16.56 12.73 3.69
C THR A 226 17.32 11.41 3.84
N LEU A 227 17.79 11.12 5.05
CA LEU A 227 18.60 9.94 5.37
C LEU A 227 17.78 8.67 5.59
N GLU A 228 16.49 8.78 5.87
CA GLU A 228 15.57 7.67 6.07
C GLU A 228 15.53 6.73 4.86
N SER A 229 15.60 7.29 3.64
CA SER A 229 15.70 6.50 2.39
C SER A 229 16.90 5.53 2.36
N ARG A 230 17.97 5.78 3.12
CA ARG A 230 19.13 4.88 3.21
C ARG A 230 18.78 3.54 3.88
N TRP A 231 17.65 3.47 4.58
CA TRP A 231 17.17 2.22 5.16
C TRP A 231 16.50 1.32 4.13
N HIS A 232 16.15 1.84 2.96
CA HIS A 232 15.56 1.06 1.88
C HIS A 232 16.61 0.15 1.24
N ARG A 233 16.20 -1.08 0.93
CA ARG A 233 16.96 -1.99 0.07
C ARG A 233 16.35 -1.96 -1.32
N VAL A 234 17.16 -2.10 -2.35
CA VAL A 234 16.67 -2.10 -3.74
C VAL A 234 15.74 -3.28 -4.07
N HIS A 235 15.83 -4.40 -3.33
CA HIS A 235 15.04 -5.60 -3.62
C HIS A 235 13.79 -5.67 -2.73
N GLY A 236 12.62 -5.63 -3.36
CA GLY A 236 11.31 -5.88 -2.75
C GLY A 236 10.84 -7.34 -2.87
N VAL A 237 9.53 -7.53 -2.99
CA VAL A 237 8.86 -8.83 -3.12
C VAL A 237 8.01 -8.82 -4.40
N ALA A 238 7.96 -9.94 -5.12
CA ALA A 238 7.01 -10.19 -6.20
C ALA A 238 6.52 -11.64 -6.13
N ILE A 239 5.21 -11.82 -5.97
CA ILE A 239 4.54 -13.13 -5.93
C ILE A 239 3.27 -13.03 -6.77
N PHE A 240 3.12 -13.90 -7.76
CA PHE A 240 1.93 -14.01 -8.60
C PHE A 240 1.28 -15.37 -8.36
N SER A 241 -0.02 -15.36 -8.03
CA SER A 241 -0.73 -16.56 -7.57
C SER A 241 -2.19 -16.55 -8.01
N GLY A 242 -2.80 -17.73 -8.20
CA GLY A 242 -4.20 -17.87 -8.61
C GLY A 242 -4.37 -18.20 -10.09
N PRO A 243 -5.62 -18.15 -10.61
CA PRO A 243 -5.93 -18.54 -11.99
C PRO A 243 -5.03 -17.82 -13.03
N GLY A 244 -4.63 -18.52 -14.09
CA GLY A 244 -3.75 -17.96 -15.13
C GLY A 244 -2.26 -17.94 -14.79
N PHE A 245 -1.88 -17.94 -13.50
CA PHE A 245 -0.46 -18.02 -13.07
C PHE A 245 -0.01 -19.47 -12.81
N CYS A 246 1.28 -19.73 -12.99
CA CYS A 246 1.92 -21.02 -12.81
C CYS A 246 2.31 -21.26 -11.35
N ALA A 247 1.88 -22.38 -10.78
CA ALA A 247 2.20 -22.74 -9.40
C ALA A 247 3.66 -23.21 -9.26
N GLY A 248 4.37 -22.71 -8.25
CA GLY A 248 5.74 -23.14 -7.91
C GLY A 248 6.83 -22.68 -8.88
N ALA A 249 6.51 -21.83 -9.85
CA ALA A 249 7.48 -21.28 -10.79
C ALA A 249 8.38 -20.23 -10.12
N SER A 250 9.67 -20.23 -10.48
CA SER A 250 10.56 -19.10 -10.21
C SER A 250 10.40 -18.08 -11.34
N ILE A 251 10.05 -16.85 -10.99
CA ILE A 251 9.87 -15.75 -11.94
C ILE A 251 11.15 -14.94 -12.16
N GLY A 252 12.31 -15.50 -11.77
CA GLY A 252 13.59 -14.81 -11.84
C GLY A 252 13.62 -13.57 -10.95
N ALA A 253 14.11 -12.46 -11.50
CA ALA A 253 14.22 -11.17 -10.81
C ALA A 253 13.53 -10.08 -11.65
N PRO A 254 12.18 -10.02 -11.64
CA PRO A 254 11.46 -8.95 -12.30
C PRO A 254 11.77 -7.61 -11.63
N THR A 255 11.69 -6.54 -12.41
CA THR A 255 11.82 -5.17 -11.94
C THR A 255 10.45 -4.56 -11.65
N LEU A 256 10.41 -3.43 -10.95
CA LEU A 256 9.16 -2.68 -10.72
C LEU A 256 8.47 -2.29 -12.04
N LEU A 257 9.26 -2.05 -13.09
CA LEU A 257 8.77 -1.66 -14.41
C LEU A 257 8.01 -2.81 -15.09
N ASP A 258 8.24 -4.06 -14.70
CA ASP A 258 7.60 -5.24 -15.30
C ASP A 258 6.17 -5.46 -14.78
N ILE A 259 5.76 -4.77 -13.71
CA ILE A 259 4.46 -4.99 -13.05
C ILE A 259 3.30 -4.54 -13.94
N ALA A 260 3.33 -3.30 -14.43
CA ALA A 260 2.27 -2.75 -15.27
C ALA A 260 2.05 -3.55 -16.57
N PRO A 261 3.09 -3.86 -17.39
CA PRO A 261 2.92 -4.69 -18.59
C PRO A 261 2.43 -6.10 -18.26
N THR A 262 2.88 -6.69 -17.15
CA THR A 262 2.41 -8.02 -16.72
C THR A 262 0.94 -8.01 -16.32
N ALA A 263 0.48 -6.99 -15.60
CA ALA A 263 -0.92 -6.84 -15.24
C ALA A 263 -1.82 -6.61 -16.47
N LEU A 264 -1.37 -5.81 -17.43
CA LEU A 264 -2.07 -5.62 -18.71
C LEU A 264 -2.20 -6.94 -19.48
N ALA A 265 -1.11 -7.71 -19.60
CA ALA A 265 -1.14 -9.01 -20.25
C ALA A 265 -2.07 -10.00 -19.54
N ALA A 266 -2.10 -10.01 -18.20
CA ALA A 266 -3.01 -10.84 -17.41
C ALA A 266 -4.49 -10.48 -17.63
N LEU A 267 -4.78 -9.22 -17.92
CA LEU A 267 -6.12 -8.72 -18.23
C LEU A 267 -6.43 -8.75 -19.75
N GLY A 268 -5.56 -9.33 -20.57
CA GLY A 268 -5.74 -9.44 -22.01
C GLY A 268 -5.65 -8.11 -22.77
N LEU A 269 -5.03 -7.09 -22.17
CA LEU A 269 -4.86 -5.77 -22.78
C LEU A 269 -3.48 -5.62 -23.46
N PRO A 270 -3.38 -4.79 -24.51
CA PRO A 270 -2.10 -4.49 -25.15
C PRO A 270 -1.09 -3.82 -24.20
N VAL A 271 0.18 -4.13 -24.40
CA VAL A 271 1.31 -3.49 -23.70
C VAL A 271 1.83 -2.31 -24.53
N GLY A 272 2.15 -1.19 -23.87
CA GLY A 272 2.76 -0.02 -24.52
C GLY A 272 4.20 -0.32 -24.95
N LEU A 273 4.58 0.05 -26.17
CA LEU A 273 5.97 -0.06 -26.65
C LEU A 273 6.91 0.93 -25.96
N ASP A 274 6.35 1.97 -25.34
CA ASP A 274 7.03 2.96 -24.51
C ASP A 274 7.17 2.55 -23.04
N MET A 275 6.67 1.37 -22.65
CA MET A 275 6.91 0.80 -21.33
C MET A 275 8.30 0.14 -21.29
N ASP A 276 9.18 0.64 -20.43
CA ASP A 276 10.54 0.11 -20.25
C ASP A 276 10.57 -1.34 -19.71
N GLY A 277 9.51 -1.76 -19.02
CA GLY A 277 9.39 -3.11 -18.46
C GLY A 277 8.86 -4.13 -19.46
N ARG A 278 9.10 -5.40 -19.16
CA ARG A 278 8.61 -6.54 -19.95
C ARG A 278 7.44 -7.24 -19.25
N VAL A 279 6.71 -8.05 -20.01
CA VAL A 279 5.81 -9.04 -19.42
C VAL A 279 6.65 -10.16 -18.79
N VAL A 280 6.34 -10.49 -17.53
CA VAL A 280 6.91 -11.65 -16.82
C VAL A 280 6.19 -12.92 -17.30
N THR A 281 6.46 -13.33 -18.54
CA THR A 281 5.79 -14.44 -19.21
C THR A 281 5.99 -15.77 -18.50
N GLU A 282 7.12 -15.94 -17.81
CA GLU A 282 7.45 -17.10 -16.99
C GLU A 282 6.52 -17.31 -15.78
N ALA A 283 5.75 -16.28 -15.41
CA ALA A 283 4.76 -16.41 -14.35
C ALA A 283 3.44 -17.06 -14.79
N PHE A 284 3.15 -17.09 -16.09
CA PHE A 284 1.86 -17.56 -16.60
C PHE A 284 1.86 -19.08 -16.79
N ALA A 285 0.74 -19.73 -16.48
CA ALA A 285 0.55 -21.16 -16.73
C ALA A 285 0.53 -21.47 -18.24
N VAL A 286 0.00 -20.53 -19.04
CA VAL A 286 0.05 -20.55 -20.51
C VAL A 286 0.62 -19.21 -20.94
N ALA A 287 1.71 -19.22 -21.71
CA ALA A 287 2.34 -18.00 -22.18
C ALA A 287 1.32 -17.12 -22.95
N PRO A 288 1.06 -15.88 -22.50
CA PRO A 288 0.10 -15.02 -23.16
C PRO A 288 0.61 -14.54 -24.51
N THR A 289 -0.30 -14.36 -25.47
CA THR A 289 0.00 -13.61 -26.69
C THR A 289 0.01 -12.13 -26.36
N ILE A 290 1.15 -11.47 -26.56
CA ILE A 290 1.31 -10.04 -26.21
C ILE A 290 0.94 -9.17 -27.40
N ALA A 291 -0.24 -8.56 -27.33
CA ALA A 291 -0.59 -7.45 -28.22
C ALA A 291 0.14 -6.17 -27.77
N THR A 292 0.40 -5.25 -28.69
CA THR A 292 1.13 -4.00 -28.40
C THR A 292 0.46 -2.77 -29.00
N VAL A 293 0.62 -1.62 -28.35
CA VAL A 293 0.28 -0.28 -28.86
C VAL A 293 1.50 0.64 -28.74
N PRO A 294 1.64 1.71 -29.54
CA PRO A 294 2.79 2.61 -29.43
C PRO A 294 2.95 3.22 -28.03
N SER A 295 1.87 3.81 -27.50
CA SER A 295 1.77 4.33 -26.14
C SER A 295 0.30 4.35 -25.73
N TRP A 296 0.02 4.07 -24.45
CA TRP A 296 -1.34 4.25 -23.92
C TRP A 296 -1.73 5.72 -23.78
N ASP A 297 -0.77 6.64 -23.69
CA ASP A 297 -1.06 8.08 -23.58
C ASP A 297 -1.65 8.64 -24.88
N ASP A 298 -1.31 8.05 -26.02
CA ASP A 298 -1.81 8.44 -27.35
C ASP A 298 -3.16 7.79 -27.70
N VAL A 299 -3.57 6.73 -27.00
CA VAL A 299 -4.86 6.07 -27.26
C VAL A 299 -6.00 6.95 -26.74
N PRO A 300 -6.95 7.39 -27.58
CA PRO A 300 -8.07 8.21 -27.13
C PRO A 300 -9.09 7.39 -26.32
N GLY A 301 -9.77 8.05 -25.38
CA GLY A 301 -10.85 7.45 -24.59
C GLY A 301 -10.96 8.02 -23.18
N GLU A 302 -12.07 7.72 -22.51
CA GLU A 302 -12.35 8.16 -21.15
C GLU A 302 -11.50 7.37 -20.14
N ALA A 303 -10.34 7.92 -19.77
CA ALA A 303 -9.39 7.28 -18.86
C ALA A 303 -9.64 7.61 -17.36
N GLY A 304 -10.69 8.37 -17.06
CA GLY A 304 -11.03 8.77 -15.69
C GLY A 304 -9.94 9.61 -15.02
N MET A 305 -9.27 10.48 -15.76
CA MET A 305 -8.27 11.43 -15.23
C MET A 305 -8.94 12.77 -14.92
N HIS A 306 -8.36 13.52 -13.97
CA HIS A 306 -8.75 14.92 -13.78
C HIS A 306 -8.17 15.79 -14.92
N PRO A 307 -8.84 16.91 -15.28
CA PRO A 307 -8.33 17.87 -16.25
C PRO A 307 -6.99 18.49 -15.87
#